data_AF-A0A3C0ZE37-F1
#
_entry.id   AF-A0A3C0ZE37-F1
#
_cell.length_a   1.000
_cell.length_b   1.000
_cell.length_c   1.000
_cell.angle_alpha   90.00
_cell.angle_beta   90.00
_cell.angle_gamma   90.00
#
_symmetry.space_group_name_H-M   'P 1'
#
loop_
_entity.id
_entity.type
_entity.pdbx_description
1 polymer ?
#
loop_
_entity_poly.entity_id
_entity_poly.type
_entity_poly.pdbx_seq_one_letter_code
_entity_poly.pdbx_strand_id
1 'polypeptide(L)'
;YFDPSRLTIPQFNLHFGYYIKDNYSISLGWDHMKYVVDIPQQVKISGFIGEEISNPGIPTGNRAGQYNGELITVDSAMLTFEQTDGYNFASVGLERYDDIINNRKGQQVLTMESGVDVGLLIPRSDVHLFGEGANHFWNIAGYGASAKVGLHYRFYKGLYLQGNFKTGWTDLTNIRTTGRRGVDKASQQIWFFENYWALGFRF
;
A
#
# COMPACT_ATOMS: atom_id res chain seq x y z
N TYR A 1 7.62 -14.59 11.31
CA TYR A 1 7.18 -13.38 10.58
C TYR A 1 7.53 -12.08 11.31
N PHE A 2 7.74 -12.08 12.64
CA PHE A 2 8.31 -10.91 13.31
C PHE A 2 9.83 -10.86 13.09
N ASP A 3 10.29 -9.84 12.37
CA ASP A 3 11.71 -9.60 12.10
C ASP A 3 12.13 -8.26 12.74
N PRO A 4 12.83 -8.29 13.88
CA PRO A 4 13.25 -7.08 14.60
C PRO A 4 14.15 -6.15 13.78
N SER A 5 14.84 -6.66 12.74
CA SER A 5 15.70 -5.85 11.88
C SER A 5 14.91 -4.84 11.03
N ARG A 6 13.60 -5.07 10.86
CA ARG A 6 12.71 -4.15 10.13
C ARG A 6 12.27 -2.95 10.95
N LEU A 7 12.47 -2.94 12.27
CA LEU A 7 12.15 -1.80 13.14
C LEU A 7 12.99 -0.56 12.82
N THR A 8 14.18 -0.74 12.25
CA THR A 8 15.09 0.35 11.90
C THR A 8 14.89 0.87 10.48
N ILE A 9 14.02 0.24 9.67
CA ILE A 9 13.71 0.68 8.31
C ILE A 9 12.64 1.78 8.43
N PRO A 10 12.97 3.06 8.14
CA PRO A 10 12.01 4.14 8.26
C PRO A 10 10.84 3.93 7.29
N GLN A 11 9.63 3.98 7.84
CA GLN A 11 8.37 4.13 7.11
C GLN A 11 7.71 5.40 7.64
N PHE A 12 7.04 6.16 6.78
CA PHE A 12 6.36 7.39 7.18
C PHE A 12 4.91 7.34 6.76
N ASN A 13 4.01 7.65 7.70
CA ASN A 13 2.62 7.94 7.42
C ASN A 13 2.35 9.37 7.87
N LEU A 14 1.76 10.19 7.00
CA LEU A 14 1.39 11.56 7.32
C LEU A 14 -0.14 11.66 7.30
N HIS A 15 -0.72 12.12 8.41
CA HIS A 15 -2.15 12.37 8.50
C HIS A 15 -2.42 13.76 9.07
N PHE A 16 -3.33 14.48 8.44
CA PHE A 16 -3.86 15.75 8.93
C PHE A 16 -5.38 15.65 9.01
N GLY A 17 -5.95 15.80 10.20
CA GLY A 17 -7.38 15.67 10.44
C GLY A 17 -7.99 16.95 11.01
N TYR A 18 -9.27 17.19 10.69
CA TYR A 18 -10.07 18.27 11.25
C TYR A 18 -11.44 17.74 11.69
N TYR A 19 -11.82 18.02 12.93
CA TYR A 19 -13.13 17.67 13.48
C TYR A 19 -14.20 18.60 12.89
N ILE A 20 -15.08 18.03 12.08
CA ILE A 20 -16.25 18.73 11.52
C ILE A 20 -17.45 18.69 12.48
N LYS A 21 -17.43 17.75 13.44
CA LYS A 21 -18.35 17.62 14.58
C LYS A 21 -17.59 17.01 15.76
N ASP A 22 -18.20 17.00 16.94
CA ASP A 22 -17.60 16.46 18.18
C ASP A 22 -17.05 15.03 18.03
N ASN A 23 -17.66 14.22 17.16
CA ASN A 23 -17.31 12.83 16.94
C ASN A 23 -17.02 12.48 15.48
N TYR A 24 -16.90 13.45 14.58
CA TYR A 24 -16.55 13.21 13.18
C TYR A 24 -15.39 14.08 12.73
N SER A 25 -14.42 13.48 12.05
CA SER A 25 -13.35 14.20 11.36
C SER A 25 -13.31 13.88 9.88
N ILE A 26 -12.76 14.82 9.13
CA ILE A 26 -12.23 14.57 7.80
C ILE A 26 -10.71 14.62 7.90
N SER A 27 -10.03 13.69 7.23
CA SER A 27 -8.57 13.66 7.19
C SER A 27 -8.01 13.62 5.77
N LEU A 28 -6.77 14.11 5.64
CA LEU A 28 -5.90 13.88 4.51
C LEU A 28 -4.79 12.95 4.97
N GLY A 29 -4.66 11.79 4.32
CA GLY A 29 -3.68 10.77 4.62
C GLY A 29 -2.68 10.58 3.48
N TRP A 30 -1.45 10.26 3.85
CA TRP A 30 -0.40 9.76 2.96
C TRP A 30 0.25 8.57 3.64
N ASP A 31 -0.12 7.36 3.21
CA ASP A 31 0.44 6.12 3.72
C ASP A 31 1.56 5.64 2.79
N HIS A 32 2.79 5.55 3.30
CA HIS A 32 3.94 5.01 2.55
C HIS A 32 4.05 3.50 2.78
N MET A 33 3.48 2.72 1.86
CA MET A 33 3.59 1.26 1.91
C MET A 33 4.68 0.77 0.94
N LYS A 34 5.03 -0.52 1.00
CA LYS A 34 5.95 -1.16 0.06
C LYS A 34 5.39 -2.48 -0.43
N TYR A 35 5.65 -2.79 -1.69
CA TYR A 35 5.36 -4.08 -2.31
C TYR A 35 6.59 -4.55 -3.09
N VAL A 36 7.00 -5.80 -2.89
CA VAL A 36 8.14 -6.43 -3.56
C VAL A 36 7.72 -7.84 -3.93
N VAL A 37 7.93 -8.21 -5.20
CA VAL A 37 7.73 -9.60 -5.64
C VAL A 37 8.92 -10.43 -5.19
N ASP A 38 8.65 -11.49 -4.43
CA ASP A 38 9.69 -12.44 -4.03
C ASP A 38 10.22 -13.18 -5.27
N ILE A 39 11.54 -13.20 -5.48
CA ILE A 39 12.16 -13.94 -6.57
C ILE A 39 13.40 -14.71 -6.09
N PRO A 40 13.67 -15.92 -6.61
CA PRO A 40 12.82 -16.66 -7.56
C PRO A 40 11.61 -17.31 -6.87
N GLN A 41 10.50 -17.46 -7.59
CA GLN A 41 9.32 -18.20 -7.12
C GLN A 41 8.62 -18.95 -8.27
N GLN A 42 7.89 -20.02 -7.93
CA GLN A 42 7.00 -20.71 -8.89
C GLN A 42 5.55 -20.34 -8.63
N VAL A 43 4.88 -19.82 -9.64
CA VAL A 43 3.47 -19.38 -9.56
C VAL A 43 2.67 -19.94 -10.73
N LYS A 44 1.35 -20.06 -10.54
CA LYS A 44 0.45 -20.38 -11.64
C LYS A 44 0.24 -19.14 -12.50
N ILE A 45 0.43 -19.28 -13.81
CA ILE A 45 0.19 -18.22 -14.79
C ILE A 45 -0.96 -18.60 -15.71
N SER A 46 -1.76 -17.61 -16.10
CA SER A 46 -2.79 -17.76 -17.14
C SER A 46 -2.72 -16.54 -18.07
N GLY A 47 -3.06 -16.74 -19.34
CA GLY A 47 -3.06 -15.68 -20.34
C GLY A 47 -2.11 -15.96 -21.49
N PHE A 48 -1.50 -14.92 -22.05
CA PHE A 48 -0.64 -15.01 -23.21
C PHE A 48 0.59 -14.13 -23.05
N ILE A 49 1.77 -14.69 -23.36
CA ILE A 49 3.02 -13.97 -23.49
C ILE A 49 3.40 -13.99 -24.98
N GLY A 50 3.49 -12.81 -25.60
CA GLY A 50 3.92 -12.68 -26.99
C GLY A 50 5.41 -12.97 -27.18
N GLU A 51 5.83 -13.25 -28.41
CA GLU A 51 7.27 -13.39 -28.75
C GLU A 51 8.05 -12.11 -28.41
N GLU A 52 7.37 -10.96 -28.48
CA GLU A 52 7.86 -9.66 -28.06
C GLU A 52 6.83 -8.96 -27.14
N ILE A 53 7.30 -8.23 -26.12
CA ILE A 53 6.42 -7.54 -25.14
C ILE A 53 6.30 -6.03 -25.35
N SER A 54 7.01 -5.45 -26.34
CA SER A 54 7.04 -4.01 -26.58
C SER A 54 7.44 -3.71 -28.03
N ASN A 55 7.34 -2.44 -28.44
CA ASN A 55 7.82 -1.93 -29.73
C ASN A 55 8.80 -0.76 -29.52
N PRO A 56 10.09 -0.86 -29.95
CA PRO A 56 10.72 -2.00 -30.64
C PRO A 56 10.77 -3.30 -29.84
N GLY A 57 10.72 -4.44 -30.52
CA GLY A 57 10.64 -5.77 -29.91
C GLY A 57 11.58 -6.01 -28.73
N ILE A 58 11.05 -6.54 -27.63
CA ILE A 58 11.84 -7.10 -26.51
C ILE A 58 11.52 -8.60 -26.47
N PRO A 59 12.47 -9.49 -26.83
CA PRO A 59 12.18 -10.91 -27.00
C PRO A 59 11.92 -11.60 -25.66
N THR A 60 10.89 -12.44 -25.62
CA THR A 60 10.51 -13.21 -24.43
C THR A 60 11.14 -14.61 -24.37
N GLY A 61 11.75 -15.03 -25.48
CA GLY A 61 12.44 -16.32 -25.61
C GLY A 61 11.51 -17.50 -25.34
N ASN A 62 11.98 -18.48 -24.58
CA ASN A 62 11.25 -19.72 -24.28
C ASN A 62 10.00 -19.52 -23.38
N ARG A 63 9.67 -18.27 -23.04
CA ARG A 63 8.46 -17.92 -22.26
C ARG A 63 7.31 -17.43 -23.13
N ALA A 64 7.48 -17.35 -24.45
CA ALA A 64 6.39 -17.06 -25.37
C ALA A 64 5.39 -18.24 -25.37
N GLY A 65 4.11 -17.94 -25.30
CA GLY A 65 3.08 -18.97 -25.33
C GLY A 65 1.75 -18.57 -24.67
N GLN A 66 0.79 -19.48 -24.80
CA GLN A 66 -0.49 -19.41 -24.10
C GLN A 66 -0.42 -20.27 -22.84
N TYR A 67 -0.92 -19.71 -21.74
CA TYR A 67 -0.90 -20.32 -20.41
C TYR A 67 -2.31 -20.46 -19.86
N ASN A 68 -2.57 -21.58 -19.20
CA ASN A 68 -3.84 -21.91 -18.57
C ASN A 68 -3.64 -22.59 -17.21
N GLY A 69 -2.94 -21.88 -16.31
CA GLY A 69 -2.71 -22.31 -14.92
C GLY A 69 -1.49 -23.20 -14.72
N GLU A 70 -0.61 -23.33 -15.72
CA GLU A 70 0.69 -24.00 -15.55
C GLU A 70 1.58 -23.20 -14.59
N LEU A 71 2.56 -23.90 -13.99
CA LEU A 71 3.58 -23.26 -13.18
C LEU A 71 4.64 -22.61 -14.07
N ILE A 72 4.96 -21.35 -13.79
CA ILE A 72 6.09 -20.64 -14.36
C ILE A 72 7.03 -20.20 -13.23
N THR A 73 8.33 -20.26 -13.50
CA THR A 73 9.35 -19.71 -12.61
C THR A 73 9.48 -18.22 -12.87
N VAL A 74 9.10 -17.39 -11.92
CA VAL A 74 9.38 -15.95 -11.93
C VAL A 74 10.76 -15.74 -11.32
N ASP A 75 11.68 -15.21 -12.10
CA ASP A 75 13.06 -14.87 -11.73
C ASP A 75 13.42 -13.48 -12.25
N SER A 76 14.62 -13.00 -11.94
CA SER A 76 15.10 -11.68 -12.35
C SER A 76 15.23 -11.52 -13.87
N ALA A 77 15.32 -12.61 -14.64
CA ALA A 77 15.34 -12.55 -16.10
C ALA A 77 13.93 -12.34 -16.68
N MET A 78 12.87 -12.67 -15.93
CA MET A 78 11.49 -12.44 -16.35
C MET A 78 10.90 -11.17 -15.77
N LEU A 79 10.88 -11.05 -14.45
CA LEU A 79 10.19 -9.97 -13.75
C LEU A 79 10.92 -9.67 -12.44
N THR A 80 11.43 -8.45 -12.34
CA THR A 80 11.67 -7.79 -11.07
C THR A 80 10.62 -6.71 -10.92
N PHE A 81 9.90 -6.70 -9.80
CA PHE A 81 8.82 -5.75 -9.57
C PHE A 81 8.82 -5.30 -8.12
N GLU A 82 9.05 -4.02 -7.95
CA GLU A 82 9.12 -3.37 -6.65
C GLU A 82 8.40 -2.03 -6.66
N GLN A 83 7.83 -1.69 -5.50
CA GLN A 83 7.27 -0.40 -5.16
C GLN A 83 7.96 0.08 -3.87
N THR A 84 9.29 0.00 -3.84
CA THR A 84 10.13 0.17 -2.63
C THR A 84 10.34 1.62 -2.24
N ASP A 85 10.40 2.51 -3.21
CA ASP A 85 10.41 3.96 -2.97
C ASP A 85 9.00 4.53 -2.72
N GLY A 86 8.00 3.66 -2.77
CA GLY A 86 6.73 3.81 -2.08
C GLY A 86 5.53 3.44 -2.94
N TYR A 87 4.68 2.60 -2.38
CA TYR A 87 3.31 2.35 -2.77
C TYR A 87 2.42 3.34 -2.00
N ASN A 88 2.38 4.58 -2.46
CA ASN A 88 1.82 5.66 -1.65
C ASN A 88 0.32 5.78 -1.86
N PHE A 89 -0.44 5.65 -0.78
CA PHE A 89 -1.87 5.85 -0.77
C PHE A 89 -2.21 7.24 -0.24
N ALA A 90 -2.45 8.17 -1.16
CA ALA A 90 -2.87 9.53 -0.85
C ALA A 90 -4.41 9.55 -0.76
N SER A 91 -4.94 9.77 0.44
CA SER A 91 -6.36 9.51 0.72
C SER A 91 -7.06 10.67 1.44
N VAL A 92 -8.38 10.70 1.27
CA VAL A 92 -9.30 11.51 2.08
C VAL A 92 -10.10 10.54 2.94
N GLY A 93 -10.07 10.76 4.25
CA GLY A 93 -10.76 9.94 5.24
C GLY A 93 -11.97 10.62 5.83
N LEU A 94 -12.97 9.83 6.20
CA LEU A 94 -14.03 10.20 7.15
C LEU A 94 -13.92 9.27 8.34
N GLU A 95 -13.65 9.84 9.51
CA GLU A 95 -13.53 9.08 10.76
C GLU A 95 -14.59 9.48 11.77
N ARG A 96 -14.97 8.51 12.59
CA ARG A 96 -15.85 8.66 13.74
C ARG A 96 -15.13 8.20 15.00
N TYR A 97 -15.27 8.98 16.06
CA TYR A 97 -14.71 8.69 17.38
C TYR A 97 -15.81 8.54 18.43
N ASP A 98 -15.80 7.43 19.16
CA ASP A 98 -16.78 7.12 20.21
C ASP A 98 -16.06 6.77 21.52
N ASP A 99 -16.29 7.56 22.56
CA ASP A 99 -15.78 7.28 23.91
C ASP A 99 -16.55 6.10 24.53
N ILE A 100 -15.87 4.96 24.69
CA ILE A 100 -16.44 3.76 25.32
C ILE A 100 -16.37 3.89 26.85
N ILE A 101 -15.23 4.38 27.36
CA ILE A 101 -15.00 4.57 28.79
C ILE A 101 -14.58 6.01 29.00
N ASN A 102 -15.33 6.72 29.85
CA ASN A 102 -14.97 8.06 30.30
C ASN A 102 -15.14 8.16 31.82
N ASN A 103 -14.02 8.05 32.55
CA ASN A 103 -14.06 8.22 34.00
C ASN A 103 -14.31 9.69 34.36
N ARG A 104 -15.12 9.95 35.40
CA ARG A 104 -15.53 11.32 35.84
C ARG A 104 -14.39 12.34 36.05
N LYS A 105 -13.14 11.88 36.22
CA LYS A 105 -11.95 12.74 36.36
C LYS A 105 -11.17 12.95 35.05
N GLY A 106 -11.61 12.37 33.92
CA GLY A 106 -10.98 12.48 32.60
C GLY A 106 -9.59 11.86 32.47
N GLN A 107 -9.12 11.10 33.47
CA GLN A 107 -7.74 10.59 33.52
C GLN A 107 -7.54 9.32 32.68
N GLN A 108 -8.58 8.50 32.58
CA GLN A 108 -8.61 7.28 31.77
C GLN A 108 -9.76 7.39 30.80
N VAL A 109 -9.44 7.40 29.51
CA VAL A 109 -10.43 7.45 28.43
C VAL A 109 -10.07 6.40 27.40
N LEU A 110 -11.04 5.57 27.05
CA LEU A 110 -10.94 4.64 25.95
C LEU A 110 -11.88 5.12 24.84
N THR A 111 -11.30 5.50 23.72
CA THR A 111 -12.03 5.96 22.54
C THR A 111 -11.86 4.92 21.43
N MET A 112 -12.95 4.55 20.79
CA MET A 112 -12.95 3.77 19.56
C MET A 112 -12.92 4.72 18.37
N GLU A 113 -12.04 4.43 17.43
CA GLU A 113 -12.01 5.06 16.11
C GLU A 113 -12.58 4.08 15.08
N SER A 114 -13.40 4.58 14.17
CA SER A 114 -13.77 3.87 12.96
C SER A 114 -13.74 4.84 11.79
N GLY A 115 -13.30 4.39 10.63
CA GLY A 115 -13.20 5.29 9.49
C GLY A 115 -13.13 4.57 8.16
N VAL A 116 -13.37 5.33 7.11
CA VAL A 116 -13.18 4.90 5.72
C VAL A 116 -12.39 5.95 4.98
N ASP A 117 -11.55 5.51 4.05
CA ASP A 117 -10.75 6.39 3.22
C ASP A 117 -10.92 6.00 1.75
N VAL A 118 -10.86 7.00 0.87
CA VAL A 118 -10.75 6.80 -0.57
C VAL A 118 -9.60 7.65 -1.09
N GLY A 119 -8.87 7.14 -2.07
CA GLY A 119 -7.63 7.79 -2.46
C GLY A 119 -7.05 7.34 -3.79
N LEU A 120 -5.95 8.01 -4.13
CA LEU A 120 -5.15 7.73 -5.31
C LEU A 120 -3.87 7.00 -4.92
N LEU A 121 -3.42 6.11 -5.80
CA LEU A 121 -2.12 5.45 -5.68
C LEU A 121 -1.09 6.23 -6.48
N ILE A 122 -0.05 6.67 -5.78
CA ILE A 122 1.07 7.41 -6.35
C ILE A 122 2.36 6.60 -6.13
N PRO A 123 2.51 5.46 -6.82
CA PRO A 123 3.69 4.63 -6.66
C PRO A 123 4.94 5.26 -7.27
N ARG A 124 6.08 4.78 -6.79
CA ARG A 124 7.36 4.81 -7.50
C ARG A 124 7.80 3.38 -7.79
N SER A 125 7.54 2.93 -9.02
CA SER A 125 7.69 1.53 -9.42
C SER A 125 9.07 1.27 -10.02
N ASP A 126 9.79 0.30 -9.48
CA ASP A 126 10.97 -0.28 -10.12
C ASP A 126 10.55 -1.61 -10.76
N VAL A 127 10.44 -1.60 -12.08
CA VAL A 127 9.96 -2.75 -12.83
C VAL A 127 10.93 -3.05 -13.96
N HIS A 128 11.39 -4.29 -13.99
CA HIS A 128 12.18 -4.86 -15.08
C HIS A 128 11.45 -6.08 -15.60
N LEU A 129 11.10 -6.06 -16.89
CA LEU A 129 10.35 -7.09 -17.56
C LEU A 129 11.18 -7.59 -18.75
N PHE A 130 11.55 -8.87 -18.74
CA PHE A 130 12.48 -9.48 -19.70
C PHE A 130 13.82 -8.75 -19.82
N GLY A 131 14.36 -8.28 -18.69
CA GLY A 131 15.63 -7.56 -18.61
C GLY A 131 15.57 -6.07 -18.96
N GLU A 132 14.45 -5.59 -19.50
CA GLU A 132 14.26 -4.16 -19.81
C GLU A 132 13.39 -3.49 -18.74
N GLY A 133 13.83 -2.34 -18.24
CA GLY A 133 13.15 -1.69 -17.14
C GLY A 133 13.85 -0.44 -16.64
N ALA A 134 13.18 0.25 -15.72
CA ALA A 134 13.77 1.36 -14.98
C ALA A 134 13.02 1.58 -13.67
N ASN A 135 13.67 2.28 -12.75
CA ASN A 135 12.99 2.92 -11.63
C ASN A 135 12.21 4.14 -12.16
N HIS A 136 10.90 3.97 -12.27
CA HIS A 136 10.01 5.00 -12.82
C HIS A 136 9.79 6.10 -11.80
N PHE A 137 9.71 7.35 -12.27
CA PHE A 137 9.30 8.48 -11.42
C PHE A 137 7.84 8.33 -10.97
N TRP A 138 7.56 8.97 -9.83
CA TRP A 138 6.23 9.15 -9.25
C TRP A 138 5.14 9.42 -10.31
N ASN A 139 4.10 8.60 -10.30
CA ASN A 139 2.94 8.78 -11.16
C ASN A 139 1.66 8.36 -10.47
N ILE A 140 0.53 8.97 -10.83
CA ILE A 140 -0.78 8.45 -10.46
C ILE A 140 -0.99 7.16 -11.27
N ALA A 141 -1.04 6.03 -10.58
CA ALA A 141 -1.14 4.71 -11.20
C ALA A 141 -2.48 4.02 -10.96
N GLY A 142 -3.29 4.54 -10.04
CA GLY A 142 -4.51 3.87 -9.61
C GLY A 142 -5.28 4.60 -8.54
N TYR A 143 -6.25 3.89 -7.98
CA TYR A 143 -7.10 4.35 -6.88
C TYR A 143 -7.39 3.20 -5.92
N GLY A 144 -7.91 3.54 -4.75
CA GLY A 144 -8.23 2.55 -3.74
C GLY A 144 -9.17 3.08 -2.68
N ALA A 145 -9.63 2.16 -1.84
CA ALA A 145 -10.43 2.44 -0.68
C ALA A 145 -9.97 1.60 0.50
N SER A 146 -10.09 2.15 1.70
CA SER A 146 -9.77 1.46 2.94
C SER A 146 -10.83 1.69 4.00
N ALA A 147 -10.86 0.78 4.95
CA ALA A 147 -11.57 0.93 6.21
C ALA A 147 -10.58 0.74 7.35
N LYS A 148 -10.79 1.47 8.44
CA LYS A 148 -9.97 1.38 9.64
C LYS A 148 -10.83 1.33 10.89
N VAL A 149 -10.30 0.62 11.89
CA VAL A 149 -10.83 0.60 13.25
C VAL A 149 -9.66 0.69 14.21
N GLY A 150 -9.81 1.46 15.28
CA GLY A 150 -8.74 1.67 16.25
C GLY A 150 -9.26 1.86 17.65
N LEU A 151 -8.36 1.69 18.61
CA LEU A 151 -8.58 1.97 20.02
C LEU A 151 -7.51 2.93 20.51
N HIS A 152 -7.96 4.01 21.14
CA HIS A 152 -7.12 5.03 21.73
C HIS A 152 -7.35 4.99 23.23
N TYR A 153 -6.34 4.51 23.96
CA TYR A 153 -6.38 4.45 25.41
C TYR A 153 -5.48 5.52 26.02
N ARG A 154 -6.10 6.55 26.57
CA ARG A 154 -5.41 7.54 27.40
C ARG A 154 -5.31 7.00 28.82
N PHE A 155 -4.09 6.77 29.30
CA PHE A 155 -3.83 6.17 30.62
C PHE A 155 -3.25 7.14 31.64
N TYR A 156 -2.72 8.29 31.19
CA TYR A 156 -2.22 9.37 32.04
C TYR A 156 -2.54 10.73 31.41
N LYS A 157 -2.36 11.83 32.15
CA LYS A 157 -2.56 13.19 31.60
C LYS A 157 -1.62 13.41 30.41
N GLY A 158 -2.21 13.47 29.23
CA GLY A 158 -1.52 13.67 27.96
C GLY A 158 -1.03 12.39 27.28
N LEU A 159 -0.65 11.34 28.02
CA LEU A 159 -0.16 10.10 27.39
C LEU A 159 -1.29 9.18 26.92
N TYR A 160 -1.18 8.71 25.67
CA TYR A 160 -2.09 7.73 25.11
C TYR A 160 -1.35 6.62 24.35
N LEU A 161 -1.92 5.42 24.39
CA LEU A 161 -1.57 4.31 23.53
C LEU A 161 -2.65 4.17 22.46
N GLN A 162 -2.25 3.97 21.22
CA GLN A 162 -3.12 3.80 20.08
C GLN A 162 -2.78 2.51 19.36
N GLY A 163 -3.81 1.73 19.02
CA GLY A 163 -3.72 0.58 18.15
C GLY A 163 -4.77 0.69 17.06
N ASN A 164 -4.35 0.66 15.80
CA ASN A 164 -5.24 0.72 14.65
C ASN A 164 -5.03 -0.48 13.73
N PHE A 165 -6.12 -0.97 13.21
CA PHE A 165 -6.17 -1.93 12.14
C PHE A 165 -6.80 -1.27 10.93
N LYS A 166 -6.13 -1.36 9.78
CA LYS A 166 -6.61 -0.84 8.50
C LYS A 166 -6.58 -1.95 7.47
N THR A 167 -7.60 -2.02 6.65
CA THR A 167 -7.66 -2.92 5.51
C THR A 167 -8.17 -2.17 4.30
N GLY A 168 -7.74 -2.56 3.12
CA GLY A 168 -8.18 -1.89 1.91
C GLY A 168 -7.92 -2.70 0.66
N TRP A 169 -8.46 -2.15 -0.41
CA TRP A 169 -8.29 -2.64 -1.76
C TRP A 169 -7.86 -1.48 -2.66
N THR A 170 -7.09 -1.84 -3.67
CA THR A 170 -6.46 -0.91 -4.60
C THR A 170 -6.44 -1.51 -5.98
N ASP A 171 -6.57 -0.65 -6.98
CA ASP A 171 -6.48 -0.99 -8.39
C ASP A 171 -5.52 -0.05 -9.09
N LEU A 172 -4.35 -0.60 -9.42
CA LEU A 172 -3.34 0.07 -10.22
C LEU A 172 -3.59 -0.32 -11.67
N THR A 173 -4.05 0.62 -12.46
CA THR A 173 -4.40 0.40 -13.88
C THR A 173 -3.32 0.90 -14.84
N ASN A 174 -2.32 1.62 -14.32
CA ASN A 174 -1.32 2.31 -15.13
C ASN A 174 0.07 2.24 -14.48
N ILE A 175 0.54 1.02 -14.24
CA ILE A 175 1.92 0.76 -13.77
C ILE A 175 2.82 0.77 -14.99
N ARG A 176 3.91 1.52 -14.94
CA ARG A 176 4.91 1.54 -16.02
C ARG A 176 5.88 0.38 -15.84
N THR A 177 6.20 -0.32 -16.92
CA THR A 177 7.04 -1.53 -16.87
C THR A 177 8.43 -1.30 -17.45
N THR A 178 8.59 -1.29 -18.77
CA THR A 178 9.87 -1.35 -19.51
C THR A 178 10.71 -0.06 -19.55
N GLY A 179 10.48 0.91 -18.67
CA GLY A 179 11.12 2.23 -18.76
C GLY A 179 10.59 3.12 -19.90
N ARG A 180 9.88 2.56 -20.89
CA ARG A 180 9.41 3.27 -22.08
C ARG A 180 8.19 4.12 -21.76
N ARG A 181 8.35 5.44 -21.85
CA ARG A 181 7.33 6.39 -21.46
C ARG A 181 6.05 6.26 -22.29
N GLY A 182 5.00 5.74 -21.67
CA GLY A 182 3.63 5.73 -22.23
C GLY A 182 3.35 4.61 -23.23
N VAL A 183 4.28 3.67 -23.41
CA VAL A 183 4.12 2.53 -24.32
C VAL A 183 3.59 1.33 -23.54
N ASP A 184 4.39 0.84 -22.59
CA ASP A 184 4.09 -0.41 -21.89
C ASP A 184 3.49 -0.15 -20.51
N LYS A 185 2.42 -0.88 -20.22
CA LYS A 185 1.65 -0.74 -18.99
C LYS A 185 1.29 -2.09 -18.42
N ALA A 186 1.20 -2.14 -17.10
CA ALA A 186 0.65 -3.26 -16.35
C ALA A 186 -0.47 -2.78 -15.42
N SER A 187 -1.30 -3.74 -15.03
CA SER A 187 -2.33 -3.56 -14.01
C SER A 187 -2.15 -4.54 -12.87
N GLN A 188 -2.46 -4.12 -11.64
CA GLN A 188 -2.36 -4.93 -10.44
C GLN A 188 -3.45 -4.53 -9.45
N GLN A 189 -4.09 -5.51 -8.84
CA GLN A 189 -5.00 -5.31 -7.72
C GLN A 189 -4.38 -5.87 -6.45
N ILE A 190 -4.41 -5.09 -5.37
CA ILE A 190 -3.83 -5.49 -4.08
C ILE A 190 -4.88 -5.32 -2.99
N TRP A 191 -5.10 -6.39 -2.24
CA TRP A 191 -5.73 -6.35 -0.93
C TRP A 191 -4.65 -6.25 0.14
N PHE A 192 -4.83 -5.36 1.10
CA PHE A 192 -3.85 -5.14 2.14
C PHE A 192 -4.46 -5.11 3.54
N PHE A 193 -3.60 -5.37 4.52
CA PHE A 193 -3.86 -5.24 5.94
C PHE A 193 -2.68 -4.52 6.57
N GLU A 194 -2.98 -3.54 7.40
CA GLU A 194 -2.01 -2.74 8.13
C GLU A 194 -2.37 -2.76 9.62
N ASN A 195 -1.36 -2.97 10.44
CA ASN A 195 -1.46 -2.87 11.89
C ASN A 195 -0.52 -1.74 12.34
N TYR A 196 -1.08 -0.76 13.02
CA TYR A 196 -0.38 0.42 13.51
C TYR A 196 -0.47 0.48 15.03
N TRP A 197 0.65 0.79 15.68
CA TRP A 197 0.72 1.01 17.11
C TRP A 197 1.51 2.29 17.39
N ALA A 198 1.01 3.13 18.27
CA ALA A 198 1.69 4.35 18.67
C ALA A 198 1.53 4.67 20.14
N LEU A 199 2.61 5.23 20.71
CA LEU A 199 2.58 5.91 22.00
C LEU A 199 2.71 7.41 21.72
N GLY A 200 1.71 8.18 22.14
CA GLY A 200 1.64 9.61 21.85
C GLY A 200 1.39 10.47 23.08
N PHE A 201 1.56 11.78 22.90
CA PHE A 201 1.28 12.80 23.90
C PHE A 201 0.31 13.85 23.34
N ARG A 202 -0.75 14.17 24.09
CA ARG A 202 -1.78 15.16 23.80
C ARG A 202 -1.70 16.31 24.81
N PHE A 203 -1.52 17.53 24.32
CA PHE A 203 -1.49 18.76 25.12
C PHE A 203 -2.89 19.32 25.33
#